data_AF-A0A3B9KP67-F1
#
_entry.id   AF-A0A3B9KP67-F1
#
_cell.length_a   1.000
_cell.length_b   1.000
_cell.length_c   1.000
_cell.angle_alpha   90.00
_cell.angle_beta   90.00
_cell.angle_gamma   90.00
#
_symmetry.space_group_name_H-M   'P 1'
#
loop_
_entity.id
_entity.type
_entity.pdbx_description
1 polymer ?
#
loop_
_entity_poly.entity_id
_entity_poly.type
_entity_poly.pdbx_seq_one_letter_code
_entity_poly.pdbx_strand_id
1 'polypeptide(L)'
;MKFELYSQLFEPDRVYIPEQRLQKLWMTSLWKQKLETLDGELIQVVSPGTWNHYEGPDFRDALLFIGGTIREGDIEIHYQNGDWYYHGHHRDPAYNRVVLHVIFSRIDHSRVVVNSRKEQIPVCLADYEALNDTSFEAVCYPSRENLE
;
A
#
# COMPACT_ATOMS: atom_id res chain seq x y z
N MET A 1 -34.18 18.83 17.72
CA MET A 1 -33.41 18.19 16.63
C MET A 1 -32.24 19.13 16.30
N LYS A 2 -31.06 18.87 16.86
CA LYS A 2 -29.86 19.67 16.57
C LYS A 2 -29.30 19.17 15.23
N PHE A 3 -29.34 20.01 14.21
CA PHE A 3 -28.50 19.82 13.04
C PHE A 3 -27.10 20.27 13.43
N GLU A 4 -26.19 19.33 13.61
CA GLU A 4 -24.76 19.65 13.63
C GLU A 4 -24.34 20.01 12.21
N LEU A 5 -23.69 21.16 12.07
CA LEU A 5 -23.18 21.64 10.79
C LEU A 5 -22.09 20.66 10.33
N TYR A 6 -22.18 20.16 9.09
CA TYR A 6 -21.19 19.27 8.48
C TYR A 6 -19.73 19.78 8.60
N SER A 7 -19.53 21.09 8.75
CA SER A 7 -18.22 21.72 8.97
C SER A 7 -17.57 21.39 10.31
N GLN A 8 -18.29 20.86 11.30
CA GLN A 8 -17.75 20.43 12.60
C GLN A 8 -17.21 19.00 12.58
N LEU A 9 -17.44 18.25 11.49
CA LEU A 9 -16.94 16.87 11.30
C LEU A 9 -15.64 16.81 10.48
N PHE A 10 -15.24 17.93 9.88
CA PHE A 10 -13.96 18.04 9.18
C PHE A 10 -12.94 18.69 10.10
N GLU A 11 -11.98 17.90 10.58
CA GLU A 11 -10.70 18.44 11.02
C GLU A 11 -10.07 19.12 9.79
N PRO A 12 -9.94 20.46 9.75
CA PRO A 12 -9.54 21.19 8.55
C PRO A 12 -8.11 20.87 8.07
N ASP A 13 -7.33 20.15 8.89
CA ASP A 13 -5.95 19.76 8.60
C ASP A 13 -5.80 18.31 8.11
N ARG A 14 -6.89 17.53 7.99
CA ARG A 14 -6.82 16.19 7.38
C ARG A 14 -6.93 16.29 5.88
N VAL A 15 -5.81 16.12 5.18
CA VAL A 15 -5.82 15.85 3.74
C VAL A 15 -6.46 14.48 3.52
N TYR A 16 -7.72 14.47 3.06
CA TYR A 16 -8.36 13.23 2.64
C TYR A 16 -7.76 12.78 1.30
N ILE A 17 -7.07 11.63 1.33
CA ILE A 17 -6.53 10.99 0.12
C ILE A 17 -7.39 9.77 -0.18
N PRO A 18 -8.14 9.75 -1.30
CA PRO A 18 -8.94 8.59 -1.66
C PRO A 18 -8.08 7.34 -1.89
N GLU A 19 -8.51 6.17 -1.40
CA GLU A 19 -7.82 4.88 -1.60
C GLU A 19 -7.58 4.59 -3.09
N GLN A 20 -8.55 4.92 -3.96
CA GLN A 20 -8.38 4.78 -5.41
C GLN A 20 -7.16 5.54 -5.97
N ARG A 21 -6.80 6.68 -5.37
CA ARG A 21 -5.59 7.42 -5.75
C ARG A 21 -4.33 6.68 -5.33
N LEU A 22 -4.34 6.05 -4.14
CA LEU A 22 -3.24 5.24 -3.63
C LEU A 22 -3.04 3.96 -4.47
N GLN A 23 -4.13 3.29 -4.82
CA GLN A 23 -4.13 2.14 -5.74
C GLN A 23 -3.58 2.52 -7.11
N LYS A 24 -3.97 3.68 -7.64
CA LYS A 24 -3.40 4.19 -8.89
C LYS A 24 -1.90 4.41 -8.79
N LEU A 25 -1.43 5.02 -7.70
CA LEU A 25 0.01 5.23 -7.46
C LEU A 25 0.78 3.92 -7.42
N TRP A 26 0.22 2.89 -6.75
CA TRP A 26 0.76 1.54 -6.80
C TRP A 26 0.96 1.10 -8.24
N MET A 27 -0.13 0.99 -9.01
CA MET A 27 -0.11 0.45 -10.38
C MET A 27 0.82 1.21 -11.34
N THR A 28 0.88 2.55 -11.22
CA THR A 28 1.61 3.37 -12.19
C THR A 28 3.11 3.46 -11.94
N SER A 29 3.54 3.51 -10.69
CA SER A 29 4.93 3.89 -10.36
C SER A 29 5.49 3.28 -9.10
N LEU A 30 4.74 3.20 -8.00
CA LEU A 30 5.30 2.89 -6.69
C LEU A 30 5.92 1.49 -6.62
N TRP A 31 5.32 0.49 -7.29
CA TRP A 31 5.84 -0.89 -7.28
C TRP A 31 7.25 -1.03 -7.85
N LYS A 32 7.73 -0.03 -8.61
CA LYS A 32 9.08 -0.01 -9.22
C LYS A 32 10.13 0.58 -8.29
N GLN A 33 9.72 1.18 -7.17
CA GLN A 33 10.63 1.82 -6.23
C GLN A 33 11.28 0.79 -5.31
N LYS A 34 12.31 1.22 -4.57
CA LYS A 34 12.84 0.44 -3.46
C LYS A 34 11.82 0.46 -2.32
N LEU A 35 11.29 -0.70 -1.99
CA LEU A 35 10.30 -0.89 -0.94
C LEU A 35 10.89 -1.78 0.15
N GLU A 36 10.46 -1.57 1.38
CA GLU A 36 10.84 -2.37 2.54
C GLU A 36 9.64 -2.59 3.46
N THR A 37 9.64 -3.71 4.16
CA THR A 37 8.66 -3.95 5.22
C THR A 37 8.99 -3.08 6.44
N LEU A 38 8.03 -2.90 7.34
CA LEU A 38 8.26 -2.23 8.62
C LEU A 38 9.34 -2.91 9.48
N ASP A 39 9.60 -4.19 9.24
CA ASP A 39 10.64 -4.97 9.89
C ASP A 39 12.01 -4.87 9.18
N GLY A 40 12.11 -4.05 8.12
CA GLY A 40 13.34 -3.79 7.38
C GLY A 40 13.67 -4.84 6.31
N GLU A 41 12.74 -5.72 5.95
CA GLU A 41 12.95 -6.67 4.86
C GLU A 41 12.76 -5.99 3.51
N LEU A 42 13.77 -6.10 2.64
CA LEU A 42 13.65 -5.58 1.27
C LEU A 42 12.55 -6.31 0.49
N ILE A 43 11.76 -5.51 -0.23
CA ILE A 43 10.70 -5.97 -1.13
C ILE A 43 11.12 -5.67 -2.56
N GLN A 44 11.23 -6.71 -3.37
CA GLN A 44 11.32 -6.59 -4.82
C GLN A 44 10.02 -7.09 -5.44
N VAL A 45 9.32 -6.19 -6.13
CA VAL A 45 8.09 -6.53 -6.86
C VAL A 45 8.47 -7.10 -8.23
N VAL A 46 8.16 -8.38 -8.46
CA VAL A 46 8.36 -9.03 -9.76
C VAL A 46 7.13 -8.79 -10.65
N SER A 47 5.93 -8.89 -10.06
CA SER A 47 4.66 -8.53 -10.68
C SER A 47 3.82 -7.77 -9.66
N PRO A 48 3.28 -6.58 -9.97
CA PRO A 48 2.47 -5.79 -9.05
C PRO A 48 1.06 -6.35 -8.82
N GLY A 49 0.71 -7.44 -9.52
CA GLY A 49 -0.63 -8.00 -9.57
C GLY A 49 -1.54 -7.30 -10.58
N THR A 50 -2.78 -7.78 -10.66
CA THR A 50 -3.85 -7.21 -11.49
C THR A 50 -4.79 -6.38 -10.61
N TRP A 51 -5.02 -5.11 -10.97
CA TRP A 51 -5.93 -4.24 -10.23
C TRP A 51 -7.35 -4.81 -10.24
N ASN A 52 -7.89 -5.07 -9.05
CA ASN A 52 -9.25 -5.50 -8.82
C ASN A 52 -10.14 -4.28 -8.56
N HIS A 53 -11.25 -4.18 -9.29
CA HIS A 53 -12.25 -3.11 -9.13
C HIS A 53 -13.55 -3.60 -8.47
N TYR A 54 -13.52 -4.82 -7.92
CA TYR A 54 -14.63 -5.50 -7.26
C TYR A 54 -14.24 -5.84 -5.82
N GLU A 55 -15.12 -6.58 -5.13
CA GLU A 55 -14.85 -7.07 -3.78
C GLU A 55 -13.54 -7.89 -3.67
N GLY A 56 -12.98 -7.89 -2.46
CA GLY A 56 -11.71 -8.54 -2.14
C GLY A 56 -10.54 -7.57 -2.22
N PRO A 57 -9.31 -8.10 -2.31
CA PRO A 57 -8.12 -7.28 -2.22
C PRO A 57 -7.91 -6.40 -3.44
N ASP A 58 -7.20 -5.29 -3.27
CA ASP A 58 -6.99 -4.27 -4.30
C ASP A 58 -6.25 -4.78 -5.53
N PHE A 59 -5.26 -5.65 -5.35
CA PHE A 59 -4.50 -6.26 -6.45
C PHE A 59 -4.41 -7.76 -6.24
N ARG A 60 -4.68 -8.52 -7.31
CA ARG A 60 -4.65 -9.98 -7.29
C ARG A 60 -3.41 -10.54 -7.95
N ASP A 61 -2.93 -11.67 -7.45
CA ASP A 61 -1.89 -12.49 -8.10
C ASP A 61 -0.58 -11.71 -8.37
N ALA A 62 -0.17 -10.91 -7.40
CA ALA A 62 1.15 -10.31 -7.33
C ALA A 62 2.23 -11.37 -7.04
N LEU A 63 3.43 -11.09 -7.53
CA LEU A 63 4.61 -11.91 -7.29
C LEU A 63 5.70 -11.03 -6.68
N LEU A 64 6.08 -11.35 -5.45
CA LEU A 64 6.99 -10.57 -4.63
C LEU A 64 8.19 -11.40 -4.19
N PHE A 65 9.33 -10.76 -4.04
CA PHE A 65 10.48 -11.32 -3.34
C PHE A 65 10.73 -10.49 -2.09
N ILE A 66 10.46 -11.07 -0.91
CA ILE A 66 10.52 -10.40 0.39
C ILE A 66 11.49 -11.18 1.29
N GLY A 67 12.52 -10.52 1.81
CA GLY A 67 13.43 -11.13 2.78
C GLY A 67 14.13 -12.40 2.26
N GLY A 68 14.34 -12.52 0.95
CA GLY A 68 14.94 -13.72 0.35
C GLY A 68 13.95 -14.82 -0.08
N THR A 69 12.64 -14.62 0.12
CA THR A 69 11.60 -15.61 -0.17
C THR A 69 10.62 -15.10 -1.23
N ILE A 70 10.26 -15.96 -2.19
CA ILE A 70 9.19 -15.66 -3.16
C ILE A 70 7.83 -15.82 -2.47
N ARG A 71 6.97 -14.81 -2.63
CA ARG A 71 5.57 -14.83 -2.19
C ARG A 71 4.66 -14.54 -3.38
N GLU A 72 3.68 -15.42 -3.60
CA GLU A 72 2.61 -15.24 -4.57
C GLU A 72 1.30 -15.01 -3.82
N GLY A 73 0.58 -13.96 -4.17
CA GLY A 73 -0.68 -13.63 -3.51
C GLY A 73 -1.16 -12.24 -3.85
N ASP A 74 -1.99 -11.68 -3.00
CA ASP A 74 -2.71 -10.45 -3.24
C ASP A 74 -2.05 -9.28 -2.47
N ILE A 75 -2.35 -8.05 -2.87
CA ILE A 75 -1.89 -6.82 -2.21
C ILE A 75 -3.10 -6.00 -1.82
N GLU A 76 -3.06 -5.48 -0.60
CA GLU A 76 -4.05 -4.54 -0.09
C GLU A 76 -3.42 -3.17 0.17
N ILE A 77 -4.16 -2.11 -0.10
CA ILE A 77 -3.69 -0.74 0.04
C ILE A 77 -4.65 0.06 0.92
N HIS A 78 -4.08 0.68 1.96
CA HIS A 78 -4.81 1.61 2.80
C HIS A 78 -4.01 2.89 3.05
N TYR A 79 -4.66 3.90 3.62
CA TYR A 79 -3.93 5.09 4.06
C TYR A 79 -3.05 4.77 5.27
N GLN A 80 -3.58 3.98 6.21
CA GLN A 80 -2.90 3.56 7.44
C GLN A 80 -3.20 2.08 7.73
N ASN A 81 -2.37 1.43 8.54
CA ASN A 81 -2.55 0.00 8.83
C ASN A 81 -3.81 -0.31 9.66
N GLY A 82 -4.31 0.66 10.43
CA GLY A 82 -5.55 0.53 11.21
C GLY A 82 -6.80 0.27 10.36
N ASP A 83 -6.81 0.71 9.10
CA ASP A 83 -7.95 0.59 8.20
C ASP A 83 -8.24 -0.89 7.86
N TRP A 84 -7.22 -1.75 7.88
CA TRP A 84 -7.35 -3.21 7.78
C TRP A 84 -8.35 -3.78 8.80
N TYR A 85 -8.34 -3.23 10.02
CA TYR A 85 -9.22 -3.65 11.10
C TYR A 85 -10.59 -2.98 11.02
N TYR A 86 -10.61 -1.70 10.66
CA TYR A 86 -11.83 -0.92 10.49
C TYR A 86 -12.75 -1.54 9.44
N HIS A 87 -12.19 -1.96 8.30
CA HIS A 87 -12.94 -2.64 7.23
C HIS A 87 -13.19 -4.13 7.50
N GLY A 88 -12.58 -4.69 8.55
CA GLY A 88 -12.85 -6.06 8.98
C GLY A 88 -12.08 -7.16 8.25
N HIS A 89 -11.08 -6.82 7.42
CA HIS A 89 -10.31 -7.79 6.61
C HIS A 89 -9.61 -8.86 7.47
N HIS A 90 -9.20 -8.53 8.69
CA HIS A 90 -8.68 -9.47 9.68
C HIS A 90 -9.63 -10.63 10.07
N ARG A 91 -10.89 -10.61 9.63
CA ARG A 91 -11.89 -11.67 9.85
C ARG A 91 -12.44 -12.24 8.55
N ASP A 92 -12.08 -11.65 7.42
CA ASP A 92 -12.64 -12.01 6.13
C ASP A 92 -11.71 -12.98 5.38
N PRO A 93 -12.16 -14.20 5.06
CA PRO A 93 -11.36 -15.16 4.32
C PRO A 93 -10.94 -14.70 2.91
N ALA A 94 -11.65 -13.75 2.29
CA ALA A 94 -11.30 -13.19 0.98
C ALA A 94 -9.91 -12.54 0.97
N TYR A 95 -9.41 -12.12 2.13
CA TYR A 95 -8.13 -11.44 2.31
C TYR A 95 -7.01 -12.38 2.78
N ASN A 96 -7.25 -13.68 2.91
CA ASN A 96 -6.24 -14.63 3.37
C ASN A 96 -5.06 -14.80 2.41
N ARG A 97 -5.23 -14.42 1.14
CA ARG A 97 -4.17 -14.43 0.13
C ARG A 97 -3.32 -13.16 0.12
N VAL A 98 -3.66 -12.15 0.92
CA VAL A 98 -2.87 -10.91 0.98
C VAL A 98 -1.48 -11.21 1.55
N VAL A 99 -0.46 -10.96 0.74
CA VAL A 99 0.97 -11.20 1.07
C VAL A 99 1.73 -9.91 1.37
N LEU A 100 1.12 -8.75 1.10
CA LEU A 100 1.66 -7.43 1.40
C LEU A 100 0.53 -6.44 1.64
N HIS A 101 0.61 -5.68 2.74
CA HIS A 101 -0.26 -4.54 3.01
C HIS A 101 0.54 -3.25 2.85
N VAL A 102 0.22 -2.44 1.84
CA VAL A 102 0.90 -1.16 1.59
C VAL A 102 0.11 -0.03 2.23
N ILE A 103 0.80 0.81 2.99
CA ILE A 103 0.21 1.98 3.65
C ILE A 103 1.00 3.24 3.30
N PHE A 104 0.40 4.41 3.49
CA PHE A 104 0.93 5.67 2.95
C PHE A 104 1.17 6.76 3.99
N SER A 105 0.77 6.54 5.25
CA SER A 105 0.91 7.53 6.30
C SER A 105 1.22 6.88 7.65
N ARG A 106 0.26 6.87 8.58
CA ARG A 106 0.53 6.52 9.97
C ARG A 106 0.59 5.00 10.16
N ILE A 107 1.57 4.59 10.96
CA ILE A 107 1.65 3.24 11.51
C ILE A 107 1.05 3.27 12.91
N ASP A 108 0.03 2.47 13.14
CA ASP A 108 -0.39 2.04 14.48
C ASP A 108 0.52 0.90 14.93
N HIS A 109 1.53 1.21 15.75
CA HIS A 109 2.46 0.23 16.30
C HIS A 109 1.84 -0.66 17.39
N SER A 110 0.62 -0.37 17.86
CA SER A 110 -0.04 -1.17 18.88
C SER A 110 -0.61 -2.48 18.34
N ARG A 111 -0.59 -2.68 17.01
CA ARG A 111 -1.23 -3.81 16.33
C ARG A 111 -0.36 -4.37 15.22
N VAL A 112 -0.14 -5.68 15.28
CA VAL A 112 0.37 -6.46 14.15
C VAL A 112 -0.77 -6.67 13.16
N VAL A 113 -0.54 -6.59 11.85
CA VAL A 113 -1.57 -6.87 10.84
C VAL A 113 -1.67 -8.38 10.62
N VAL A 114 -2.86 -8.96 10.82
CA VAL A 114 -3.11 -10.39 10.63
C VAL A 114 -4.36 -10.65 9.79
N ASN A 115 -4.37 -11.75 9.03
CA ASN A 115 -5.55 -12.21 8.30
C ASN A 115 -6.52 -13.01 9.20
N SER A 116 -7.60 -13.55 8.60
CA SER A 116 -8.59 -14.37 9.31
C SER A 116 -8.02 -15.66 9.92
N ARG A 117 -6.88 -16.14 9.39
CA ARG A 117 -6.14 -17.32 9.88
C ARG A 117 -5.11 -16.98 10.96
N LYS A 118 -5.02 -15.72 11.39
CA LYS A 118 -4.01 -15.20 12.34
C LYS A 118 -2.58 -15.23 11.81
N GLU A 119 -2.41 -15.36 10.49
CA GLU A 119 -1.11 -15.24 9.85
C GLU A 119 -0.76 -13.75 9.74
N GLN A 120 0.49 -13.40 10.08
CA GLN A 120 0.97 -12.02 9.98
C GLN A 120 1.18 -11.63 8.52
N ILE A 121 0.70 -10.44 8.17
CA ILE A 121 0.88 -9.85 6.85
C ILE A 121 1.99 -8.79 6.95
N PRO A 122 3.05 -8.88 6.13
CA PRO A 122 4.05 -7.83 6.03
C PRO A 122 3.41 -6.49 5.65
N VAL A 123 3.81 -5.43 6.34
CA VAL A 123 3.35 -4.06 6.07
C VAL A 123 4.49 -3.28 5.43
N CYS A 124 4.22 -2.53 4.36
CA CYS A 124 5.16 -1.61 3.73
C CYS A 124 4.63 -0.18 3.88
N LEU A 125 5.45 0.72 4.44
CA LEU A 125 5.15 2.16 4.46
C LEU A 125 5.75 2.82 3.21
N ALA A 126 4.88 3.29 2.32
CA ALA A 126 5.22 4.12 1.17
C ALA A 126 4.80 5.57 1.45
N ASP A 127 5.62 6.28 2.23
CA ASP A 127 5.30 7.63 2.72
C ASP A 127 4.84 8.58 1.60
N TYR A 128 3.56 8.95 1.63
CA TYR A 128 2.94 9.78 0.61
C TYR A 128 3.54 11.18 0.54
N GLU A 129 3.93 11.75 1.67
CA GLU A 129 4.50 13.10 1.71
C GLU A 129 5.89 13.10 1.05
N ALA A 130 6.71 12.09 1.34
CA ALA A 130 8.00 11.89 0.67
C ALA A 130 7.86 11.65 -0.83
N LEU A 131 6.82 10.91 -1.26
CA LEU A 131 6.53 10.65 -2.66
C LEU A 131 6.01 11.88 -3.43
N ASN A 132 5.41 12.84 -2.72
CA ASN A 132 4.87 14.05 -3.33
C ASN A 132 5.87 15.22 -3.31
N ASP A 133 6.86 15.20 -2.41
CA ASP A 133 7.99 16.14 -2.39
C ASP A 133 9.03 15.81 -3.47
N THR A 134 9.08 14.54 -3.91
CA THR A 134 9.64 14.21 -5.22
C THR A 134 8.64 14.65 -6.30
N SER A 135 8.75 15.91 -6.73
CA SER A 135 8.28 16.31 -8.05
C SER A 135 8.60 15.20 -9.03
N PHE A 136 7.59 14.70 -9.75
CA PHE A 136 7.68 13.77 -10.88
C PHE A 136 8.65 14.34 -11.93
N GLU A 137 9.96 14.33 -11.65
CA GLU A 137 10.96 14.48 -12.67
C GLU A 137 10.95 13.18 -13.44
N ALA A 138 10.31 13.25 -14.60
CA ALA A 138 10.50 12.32 -15.69
C ALA A 138 12.00 12.26 -16.01
N VAL A 139 12.73 11.37 -15.34
CA VAL A 139 14.07 11.00 -15.76
C VAL A 139 13.92 9.99 -16.90
N CYS A 140 13.68 10.53 -18.10
CA CYS A 140 14.09 9.87 -19.33
C CYS A 140 15.62 9.90 -19.38
N TYR A 141 16.28 8.78 -19.11
CA TYR A 141 17.62 8.55 -19.65
C TYR A 141 17.51 7.61 -20.86
N PRO A 142 17.62 8.12 -22.09
CA PRO A 142 18.08 7.31 -23.19
C PRO A 142 19.60 7.08 -23.10
N SER A 143 19.96 5.82 -23.32
CA SER A 143 21.23 5.24 -23.79
C SER A 143 22.52 5.45 -22.98
N ARG A 144 23.09 4.31 -22.56
CA ARG A 144 24.52 4.10 -22.39
C ARG A 144 25.31 4.32 -23.70
N GLU A 145 26.61 4.53 -23.50
CA GLU A 145 27.78 4.25 -24.36
C GLU A 145 28.47 5.41 -25.10
N ASN A 146 29.55 5.86 -24.45
CA ASN A 146 30.95 5.96 -24.91
C ASN A 146 31.25 6.54 -26.29
N LEU A 147 31.95 7.69 -26.31
CA LEU A 147 33.13 7.91 -27.15
C LEU A 147 34.07 8.89 -26.43
N GLU A 148 35.13 8.36 -25.79
CA GLU A 148 36.53 8.80 -25.88
C GLU A 148 37.45 7.71 -25.31
#